data_AF-A0A172ZMU3-F1
#
_entry.id   AF-A0A172ZMU3-F1
#
_cell.length_a   1.000
_cell.length_b   1.000
_cell.length_c   1.000
_cell.angle_alpha   90.00
_cell.angle_beta   90.00
_cell.angle_gamma   90.00
#
_symmetry.space_group_name_H-M   'P 1'
#
loop_
_entity.id
_entity.type
_entity.pdbx_description
1 polymer ?
#
loop_
_entity_poly.entity_id
_entity_poly.type
_entity_poly.pdbx_seq_one_letter_code
_entity_poly.pdbx_strand_id
1 'polypeptide(L)'
;MPVPADSSSAESQSADTAGSKICSRCGEYHPLSHYARRTGRKSGKSQRRGTCRSCRKQLKNQLGDTPETVQSADKADVHVQPISAPTSHVHAIPAVAQPSPETQPTAKAMHITAVRPNRQLPSIDQKDIRGQGLDLSILRPTRKGIVYMRGRTDKGRRWHQESDLETAIVLVREYAAVVVNKHTIRRLYSNRAFRRYILERDQYTCYFCGGYGDTLDHLLPRARGGHTTPLNCVCACNLCNQAKADHDLSHFIQPESTESLPGSD
;
A
#
# COMPACT_ATOMS: atom_id res chain seq x y z
N MET A 1 -11.42 70.09 -35.35
CA MET A 1 -10.50 69.08 -35.94
C MET A 1 -10.23 68.01 -34.88
N PRO A 2 -10.06 66.74 -35.29
CA PRO A 2 -10.71 65.58 -34.69
C PRO A 2 -9.76 64.62 -33.95
N VAL A 3 -10.34 63.63 -33.26
CA VAL A 3 -9.70 62.34 -32.91
C VAL A 3 -9.38 61.54 -34.19
N PRO A 4 -8.30 60.72 -34.24
CA PRO A 4 -8.41 59.27 -33.92
C PRO A 4 -7.10 58.66 -33.32
N ALA A 5 -7.16 57.66 -32.42
CA ALA A 5 -7.22 56.19 -32.60
C ALA A 5 -5.88 55.46 -32.32
N ASP A 6 -5.91 54.70 -31.22
CA ASP A 6 -5.65 53.25 -31.10
C ASP A 6 -4.50 52.58 -31.87
N SER A 7 -3.63 51.87 -31.14
CA SER A 7 -3.05 50.58 -31.56
C SER A 7 -2.39 49.86 -30.38
N SER A 8 -3.20 48.97 -29.78
CA SER A 8 -2.86 47.59 -29.40
C SER A 8 -1.39 47.19 -29.27
N SER A 9 -1.01 46.76 -28.07
CA SER A 9 0.01 45.72 -27.88
C SER A 9 -0.51 44.70 -26.90
N ALA A 10 -0.58 43.47 -27.40
CA ALA A 10 -1.15 42.30 -26.77
C ALA A 10 -0.26 41.74 -25.65
N GLU A 11 -0.95 41.15 -24.67
CA GLU A 11 -0.60 39.90 -23.98
C GLU A 11 0.84 39.66 -23.50
N SER A 12 1.00 39.69 -22.18
CA SER A 12 1.37 38.45 -21.47
C SER A 12 0.96 38.58 -20.00
N GLN A 13 -0.30 38.24 -19.71
CA GLN A 13 -0.73 37.97 -18.34
C GLN A 13 -0.02 36.68 -17.89
N SER A 14 1.10 36.84 -17.20
CA SER A 14 1.73 35.80 -16.40
C SER A 14 0.83 35.48 -15.20
N ALA A 15 -0.19 34.65 -15.45
CA ALA A 15 -1.07 34.14 -14.41
C ALA A 15 -0.29 33.16 -13.52
N ASP A 16 0.10 33.65 -12.36
CA ASP A 16 0.45 32.96 -11.12
C ASP A 16 0.18 31.44 -11.11
N THR A 17 1.25 30.64 -11.23
CA THR A 17 1.27 29.21 -10.87
C THR A 17 1.27 29.03 -9.34
N ALA A 18 0.34 29.69 -8.64
CA ALA A 18 0.16 29.56 -7.21
C ALA A 18 -0.85 28.44 -6.89
N GLY A 19 -0.38 27.20 -6.91
CA GLY A 19 -1.06 26.07 -6.29
C GLY A 19 -2.01 25.31 -7.23
N SER A 20 -1.45 24.66 -8.25
CA SER A 20 -2.09 23.55 -8.95
C SER A 20 -1.44 22.22 -8.55
N LYS A 21 -2.16 21.11 -8.70
CA LYS A 21 -1.61 19.76 -8.56
C LYS A 21 -2.36 18.77 -9.42
N ILE A 22 -1.75 17.61 -9.66
CA ILE A 22 -2.31 16.52 -10.45
C ILE A 22 -3.36 15.74 -9.64
N CYS A 23 -4.48 15.41 -10.30
CA CYS A 23 -5.52 14.57 -9.72
C CYS A 23 -5.16 13.09 -9.82
N SER A 24 -5.26 12.37 -8.72
CA SER A 24 -4.95 10.94 -8.64
C SER A 24 -5.96 10.03 -9.36
N ARG A 25 -7.01 10.57 -9.99
CA ARG A 25 -8.02 9.79 -10.73
C ARG A 25 -8.08 10.12 -12.22
N CYS A 26 -8.09 11.40 -12.59
CA CYS A 26 -8.09 11.81 -14.01
C CYS A 26 -6.70 12.15 -14.57
N GLY A 27 -5.67 12.28 -13.73
CA GLY A 27 -4.31 12.59 -14.20
C GLY A 27 -4.09 14.06 -14.63
N GLU A 28 -5.13 14.88 -14.63
CA GLU A 28 -5.05 16.28 -15.05
C GLU A 28 -4.59 17.22 -13.93
N TYR A 29 -3.97 18.34 -14.32
CA TYR A 29 -3.67 19.46 -13.42
C TYR A 29 -4.95 20.21 -13.07
N HIS A 30 -5.18 20.40 -11.77
CA HIS A 30 -6.25 21.26 -11.28
C HIS A 30 -5.75 22.19 -10.17
N PRO A 31 -6.38 23.36 -9.99
CA PRO A 31 -6.08 24.24 -8.87
C PRO A 31 -6.34 23.56 -7.52
N LEU A 32 -5.61 23.96 -6.47
CA LEU A 32 -5.72 23.40 -5.11
C LEU A 32 -7.14 23.49 -4.53
N SER A 33 -7.96 24.43 -5.00
CA SER A 33 -9.38 24.59 -4.65
C SER A 33 -10.23 23.37 -5.05
N HIS A 34 -9.84 22.62 -6.08
CA HIS A 34 -10.53 21.41 -6.50
C HIS A 34 -10.31 20.21 -5.57
N TYR A 35 -9.41 20.32 -4.59
CA TYR A 35 -9.05 19.23 -3.67
C TYR A 35 -9.54 19.52 -2.25
N ALA A 36 -10.25 18.55 -1.66
CA ALA A 36 -10.71 18.68 -0.27
C ALA A 36 -9.53 18.66 0.72
N ARG A 37 -9.67 19.39 1.82
CA ARG A 37 -8.71 19.33 2.94
C ARG A 37 -8.74 17.94 3.58
N ARG A 38 -7.58 17.44 4.02
CA ARG A 38 -7.52 16.25 4.87
C ARG A 38 -7.98 16.67 6.28
N THR A 39 -8.93 15.94 6.85
CA THR A 39 -9.44 16.17 8.20
C THR A 39 -8.79 15.17 9.15
N GLY A 40 -8.30 15.62 10.31
CA GLY A 40 -7.68 14.76 11.33
C GLY A 40 -6.72 15.51 12.27
N ARG A 41 -6.63 15.05 13.53
CA ARG A 41 -5.79 15.64 14.60
C ARG A 41 -4.28 15.70 14.29
N LYS A 42 -3.82 15.03 13.21
CA LYS A 42 -2.42 14.93 12.77
C LYS A 42 -2.16 15.44 11.34
N SER A 43 -3.17 15.97 10.63
CA SER A 43 -2.97 16.49 9.26
C SER A 43 -2.68 17.98 9.29
N GLY A 44 -1.55 18.40 8.70
CA GLY A 44 -1.19 19.81 8.57
C GLY A 44 -2.25 20.59 7.78
N LYS A 45 -2.46 21.87 8.14
CA LYS A 45 -3.50 22.75 7.58
C LYS A 45 -3.46 22.91 6.04
N SER A 46 -2.31 22.61 5.43
CA SER A 46 -2.07 22.67 3.98
C SER A 46 -2.34 21.35 3.23
N GLN A 47 -2.47 20.19 3.91
CA GLN A 47 -2.60 18.91 3.21
C GLN A 47 -4.00 18.74 2.58
N ARG A 48 -4.03 18.51 1.26
CA ARG A 48 -5.24 18.27 0.46
C ARG A 48 -5.27 16.83 -0.06
N ARG A 49 -6.46 16.23 -0.17
CA ARG A 49 -6.70 14.87 -0.71
C ARG A 49 -6.29 14.76 -2.19
N GLY A 50 -5.98 13.58 -2.68
CA GLY A 50 -5.46 13.35 -4.05
C GLY A 50 -6.46 13.54 -5.20
N THR A 51 -7.76 13.52 -4.91
CA THR A 51 -8.82 13.49 -5.94
C THR A 51 -9.53 14.84 -6.10
N CYS A 52 -9.68 15.29 -7.35
CA CYS A 52 -10.36 16.55 -7.68
C CYS A 52 -11.88 16.49 -7.42
N ARG A 53 -12.56 17.63 -7.48
CA ARG A 53 -13.99 17.77 -7.15
C ARG A 53 -14.88 16.99 -8.12
N SER A 54 -14.60 17.04 -9.42
CA SER A 54 -15.37 16.34 -10.47
C SER A 54 -15.29 14.83 -10.30
N CYS A 55 -14.08 14.29 -10.18
CA CYS A 55 -13.83 12.88 -9.92
C CYS A 55 -14.53 12.36 -8.65
N ARG A 56 -14.60 13.17 -7.58
CA ARG A 56 -15.35 12.82 -6.36
C ARG A 56 -16.86 12.82 -6.58
N LYS A 57 -17.39 13.78 -7.34
CA LYS A 57 -18.82 13.85 -7.67
C LYS A 57 -19.25 12.66 -8.54
N GLN A 58 -18.43 12.27 -9.52
CA GLN A 58 -18.66 11.07 -10.33
C GLN A 58 -18.67 9.80 -9.47
N LEU A 59 -17.72 9.65 -8.55
CA LEU A 59 -17.71 8.51 -7.63
C LEU A 59 -18.97 8.48 -6.74
N LYS A 60 -19.42 9.64 -6.23
CA LYS A 60 -20.65 9.72 -5.44
C LYS A 60 -21.90 9.35 -6.26
N ASN A 61 -21.94 9.76 -7.52
CA ASN A 61 -23.05 9.42 -8.42
C ASN A 61 -23.02 7.94 -8.86
N GLN A 62 -21.84 7.30 -8.90
CA GLN A 62 -21.70 5.87 -9.18
C GLN A 62 -22.05 4.99 -7.96
N LEU A 63 -21.84 5.50 -6.74
CA LEU A 63 -22.18 4.84 -5.47
C LEU A 63 -23.52 5.33 -4.93
N GLY A 64 -24.53 5.47 -5.80
CA GLY A 64 -25.83 6.09 -5.49
C GLY A 64 -26.41 5.70 -4.12
N ASP A 65 -27.01 6.70 -3.47
CA ASP A 65 -27.67 6.66 -2.15
C ASP A 65 -28.48 5.39 -1.88
N THR A 66 -28.15 4.67 -0.80
CA THR A 66 -29.11 3.87 -0.04
C THR A 66 -29.06 4.31 1.43
N PRO A 67 -30.08 5.00 1.95
CA PRO A 67 -30.34 5.04 3.37
C PRO A 67 -31.30 3.88 3.71
N GLU A 68 -30.78 2.68 3.96
CA GLU A 68 -31.59 1.64 4.62
C GLU A 68 -31.59 1.90 6.13
N THR A 69 -32.66 2.55 6.56
CA THR A 69 -33.09 2.59 7.96
C THR A 69 -33.87 1.31 8.20
N VAL A 70 -33.34 0.42 9.02
CA VAL A 70 -34.06 -0.76 9.50
C VAL A 70 -35.11 -0.27 10.50
N GLN A 71 -36.38 -0.33 10.13
CA GLN A 71 -37.51 -0.38 11.06
C GLN A 71 -38.70 -1.11 10.43
N SER A 72 -39.14 -2.11 11.18
CA SER A 72 -40.23 -3.07 10.99
C SER A 72 -41.64 -2.44 10.95
N ALA A 73 -42.52 -2.96 10.09
CA ALA A 73 -43.88 -3.44 10.40
C ALA A 73 -44.72 -3.71 9.13
N ASP A 74 -45.31 -4.91 9.08
CA ASP A 74 -46.65 -5.29 8.60
C ASP A 74 -47.28 -4.77 7.28
N LYS A 75 -47.60 -5.79 6.45
CA LYS A 75 -48.87 -6.10 5.75
C LYS A 75 -49.37 -5.26 4.56
N ALA A 76 -49.79 -6.07 3.57
CA ALA A 76 -50.92 -5.95 2.64
C ALA A 76 -50.59 -5.54 1.19
N ASP A 77 -50.85 -6.52 0.31
CA ASP A 77 -51.48 -6.47 -1.01
C ASP A 77 -51.56 -5.14 -1.76
N VAL A 78 -51.19 -5.14 -3.05
CA VAL A 78 -52.09 -4.86 -4.18
C VAL A 78 -51.39 -5.19 -5.53
N HIS A 79 -51.94 -6.20 -6.20
CA HIS A 79 -52.29 -6.30 -7.63
C HIS A 79 -51.55 -5.45 -8.68
N VAL A 80 -50.84 -6.12 -9.60
CA VAL A 80 -50.32 -5.54 -10.86
C VAL A 80 -51.02 -6.21 -12.05
N GLN A 81 -51.69 -5.42 -12.90
CA GLN A 81 -52.12 -5.83 -14.26
C GLN A 81 -51.20 -5.19 -15.31
N PRO A 82 -50.94 -5.86 -16.45
CA PRO A 82 -50.05 -5.36 -17.50
C PRO A 82 -50.83 -4.66 -18.61
N ILE A 83 -50.29 -3.56 -19.16
CA ILE A 83 -50.80 -2.96 -20.41
C ILE A 83 -49.63 -2.50 -21.30
N SER A 84 -49.51 -3.22 -22.42
CA SER A 84 -49.14 -2.88 -23.81
C SER A 84 -48.19 -1.72 -24.16
N ALA A 85 -47.30 -2.06 -25.09
CA ALA A 85 -46.38 -1.20 -25.85
C ALA A 85 -47.07 -0.12 -26.70
N PRO A 86 -46.27 0.85 -27.18
CA PRO A 86 -46.33 1.20 -28.60
C PRO A 86 -44.96 1.37 -29.28
N THR A 87 -44.92 0.95 -30.54
CA THR A 87 -44.04 1.39 -31.64
C THR A 87 -44.20 2.91 -31.87
N SER A 88 -43.29 3.73 -32.40
CA SER A 88 -42.37 3.60 -33.52
C SER A 88 -41.46 4.84 -33.59
N HIS A 89 -40.29 4.71 -34.21
CA HIS A 89 -39.73 5.57 -35.28
C HIS A 89 -38.21 5.72 -35.23
N VAL A 90 -37.64 5.44 -36.40
CA VAL A 90 -36.24 5.35 -36.77
C VAL A 90 -35.72 6.73 -37.13
N HIS A 91 -34.57 7.12 -36.60
CA HIS A 91 -33.63 7.98 -37.31
C HIS A 91 -32.20 7.50 -37.09
N ALA A 92 -31.54 7.19 -38.21
CA ALA A 92 -30.16 6.77 -38.31
C ALA A 92 -29.31 7.94 -38.82
N ILE A 93 -28.23 8.28 -38.13
CA ILE A 93 -27.07 9.04 -38.66
C ILE A 93 -25.81 8.63 -37.84
N PRO A 94 -24.58 8.86 -38.34
CA PRO A 94 -23.72 7.85 -38.97
C PRO A 94 -22.56 7.39 -38.06
N ALA A 95 -21.99 6.23 -38.39
CA ALA A 95 -20.80 5.69 -37.75
C ALA A 95 -19.59 6.62 -37.95
N VAL A 96 -19.16 7.28 -36.87
CA VAL A 96 -17.85 7.93 -36.80
C VAL A 96 -16.82 6.84 -36.54
N ALA A 97 -15.89 6.71 -37.50
CA ALA A 97 -14.77 5.78 -37.47
C ALA A 97 -14.00 5.89 -36.15
N GLN A 98 -13.91 4.79 -35.43
CA GLN A 98 -13.07 4.64 -34.25
C GLN A 98 -11.59 4.63 -34.71
N PRO A 99 -10.72 5.50 -34.19
CA PRO A 99 -9.29 5.26 -34.30
C PRO A 99 -8.93 4.05 -33.44
N SER A 100 -8.30 3.07 -34.07
CA SER A 100 -7.78 1.84 -33.49
C SER A 100 -7.03 2.11 -32.18
N PRO A 101 -7.29 1.37 -31.09
CA PRO A 101 -6.42 1.43 -29.93
C PRO A 101 -5.13 0.71 -30.27
N GLU A 102 -4.07 1.48 -30.52
CA GLU A 102 -2.71 1.00 -30.36
C GLU A 102 -2.59 0.34 -28.98
N THR A 103 -2.14 -0.91 -29.05
CA THR A 103 -1.99 -1.88 -27.98
C THR A 103 -1.36 -1.27 -26.73
N GLN A 104 -2.19 -0.97 -25.73
CA GLN A 104 -1.71 -0.78 -24.35
C GLN A 104 -1.11 -2.12 -23.89
N PRO A 105 0.08 -2.15 -23.28
CA PRO A 105 0.65 -3.40 -22.80
C PRO A 105 -0.28 -3.95 -21.71
N THR A 106 -0.89 -5.08 -22.02
CA THR A 106 -1.72 -5.82 -21.07
C THR A 106 -0.91 -6.05 -19.80
N ALA A 107 -1.54 -5.82 -18.66
CA ALA A 107 -0.98 -6.16 -17.36
C ALA A 107 -0.57 -7.64 -17.41
N LYS A 108 0.73 -7.89 -17.62
CA LYS A 108 1.27 -9.25 -17.57
C LYS A 108 0.87 -9.82 -16.22
N ALA A 109 0.11 -10.91 -16.25
CA ALA A 109 -0.12 -11.75 -15.10
C ALA A 109 1.26 -12.00 -14.46
N MET A 110 1.45 -11.44 -13.27
CA MET A 110 2.74 -11.40 -12.62
C MET A 110 3.03 -12.78 -12.09
N HIS A 111 3.74 -13.59 -12.88
CA HIS A 111 4.39 -14.78 -12.36
C HIS A 111 5.37 -14.32 -11.28
N ILE A 112 5.02 -14.58 -10.02
CA ILE A 112 5.95 -14.44 -8.90
C ILE A 112 7.02 -15.49 -9.11
N THR A 113 8.12 -15.12 -9.76
CA THR A 113 9.31 -15.94 -9.72
C THR A 113 9.74 -16.01 -8.26
N ALA A 114 9.69 -17.21 -7.66
CA ALA A 114 10.15 -17.51 -6.31
C ALA A 114 11.67 -17.36 -6.12
N VAL A 115 12.32 -16.61 -7.02
CA VAL A 115 13.72 -16.24 -6.88
C VAL A 115 13.78 -15.23 -5.76
N ARG A 116 14.15 -15.71 -4.56
CA ARG A 116 14.65 -14.84 -3.49
C ARG A 116 15.81 -14.08 -4.13
N PRO A 117 15.70 -12.76 -4.40
CA PRO A 117 16.83 -12.02 -4.90
C PRO A 117 17.95 -12.21 -3.90
N ASN A 118 19.18 -12.33 -4.38
CA ASN A 118 20.37 -12.34 -3.53
C ASN A 118 20.46 -10.97 -2.83
N ARG A 119 19.70 -10.81 -1.75
CA ARG A 119 19.61 -9.55 -1.02
C ARG A 119 20.78 -9.49 -0.08
N GLN A 120 21.59 -8.45 -0.24
CA GLN A 120 22.53 -8.07 0.79
C GLN A 120 21.76 -7.81 2.09
N LEU A 121 21.85 -8.77 3.00
CA LEU A 121 21.56 -8.59 4.41
C LEU A 121 22.46 -7.46 4.92
N PRO A 122 21.98 -6.63 5.85
CA PRO A 122 22.78 -5.55 6.38
C PRO A 122 24.00 -6.17 7.08
N SER A 123 25.18 -5.60 6.82
CA SER A 123 26.26 -5.67 7.78
C SER A 123 25.74 -5.05 9.07
N ILE A 124 25.41 -5.86 10.08
CA ILE A 124 25.13 -5.33 11.41
C ILE A 124 26.44 -4.73 11.90
N ASP A 125 26.49 -3.40 11.97
CA ASP A 125 27.63 -2.68 12.51
C ASP A 125 27.98 -3.27 13.89
N GLN A 126 29.26 -3.61 14.12
CA GLN A 126 29.74 -4.14 15.41
C GLN A 126 29.34 -3.28 16.61
N LYS A 127 29.13 -1.96 16.41
CA LYS A 127 28.65 -1.02 17.44
C LYS A 127 27.19 -1.24 17.87
N ASP A 128 26.35 -1.83 17.01
CA ASP A 128 24.96 -2.18 17.31
C ASP A 128 24.87 -3.52 18.07
N ILE A 129 25.93 -4.32 17.99
CA ILE A 129 26.23 -5.54 18.75
C ILE A 129 26.90 -5.21 20.10
N ARG A 130 26.59 -4.07 20.73
CA ARG A 130 27.01 -3.85 22.13
C ARG A 130 26.29 -4.85 23.04
N GLY A 131 26.89 -6.01 23.28
CA GLY A 131 26.37 -7.11 24.12
C GLY A 131 26.76 -8.51 23.60
N GLN A 132 25.99 -9.52 23.99
CA GLN A 132 26.12 -10.92 23.50
C GLN A 132 25.69 -11.09 22.03
N GLY A 133 25.08 -10.05 21.45
CA GLY A 133 24.87 -9.95 20.01
C GLY A 133 23.80 -10.90 19.50
N LEU A 134 24.21 -11.79 18.60
CA LEU A 134 23.34 -12.75 17.93
C LEU A 134 23.47 -14.17 18.52
N ASP A 135 24.25 -14.34 19.59
CA ASP A 135 24.45 -15.63 20.22
C ASP A 135 23.19 -16.10 20.95
N LEU A 136 22.47 -17.00 20.29
CA LEU A 136 21.24 -17.61 20.81
C LEU A 136 21.51 -18.64 21.91
N SER A 137 22.73 -19.18 22.03
CA SER A 137 23.04 -20.23 23.01
C SER A 137 22.84 -19.76 24.46
N ILE A 138 22.91 -18.44 24.67
CA ILE A 138 22.77 -17.80 25.97
C ILE A 138 21.30 -17.51 26.31
N LEU A 139 20.43 -17.40 25.30
CA LEU A 139 19.04 -17.04 25.49
C LEU A 139 18.26 -18.22 26.10
N ARG A 140 17.66 -17.99 27.27
CA ARG A 140 16.86 -18.95 28.02
C ARG A 140 15.57 -18.29 28.50
N PRO A 141 14.42 -18.96 28.41
CA PRO A 141 13.20 -18.44 29.02
C PRO A 141 13.33 -18.46 30.55
N THR A 142 12.53 -17.63 31.21
CA THR A 142 12.32 -17.72 32.67
C THR A 142 11.58 -19.01 33.01
N ARG A 143 11.43 -19.32 34.31
CA ARG A 143 10.62 -20.47 34.78
C ARG A 143 9.18 -20.47 34.26
N LYS A 144 8.65 -19.30 33.88
CA LYS A 144 7.31 -19.13 33.31
C LYS A 144 7.26 -19.22 31.79
N GLY A 145 8.36 -19.57 31.11
CA GLY A 145 8.44 -19.61 29.65
C GLY A 145 8.66 -18.24 28.98
N ILE A 146 8.85 -17.17 29.77
CA ILE A 146 8.89 -15.78 29.27
C ILE A 146 10.32 -15.35 28.95
N VAL A 147 10.49 -14.66 27.82
CA VAL A 147 11.65 -13.83 27.46
C VAL A 147 11.20 -12.37 27.40
N TYR A 148 11.95 -11.48 28.05
CA TYR A 148 11.64 -10.06 28.02
C TYR A 148 12.19 -9.42 26.75
N MET A 149 11.39 -8.61 26.09
CA MET A 149 11.80 -7.79 24.95
C MET A 149 11.75 -6.32 25.35
N ARG A 150 12.82 -5.58 25.06
CA ARG A 150 12.86 -4.12 25.25
C ARG A 150 13.19 -3.38 23.97
N GLY A 151 12.80 -2.11 23.90
CA GLY A 151 13.15 -1.28 22.75
C GLY A 151 12.93 0.20 23.01
N ARG A 152 12.99 0.98 21.92
CA ARG A 152 12.67 2.40 21.92
C ARG A 152 11.54 2.68 20.93
N THR A 153 10.66 3.60 21.31
CA THR A 153 9.68 4.19 20.40
C THR A 153 10.36 5.16 19.44
N ASP A 154 9.64 5.63 18.42
CA ASP A 154 10.16 6.66 17.50
C ASP A 154 10.50 7.99 18.18
N LYS A 155 9.95 8.24 19.37
CA LYS A 155 10.28 9.41 20.22
C LYS A 155 11.42 9.12 21.21
N GLY A 156 12.07 7.96 21.11
CA GLY A 156 13.17 7.55 21.99
C GLY A 156 12.76 7.02 23.37
N ARG A 157 11.45 7.03 23.72
CA ARG A 157 10.95 6.46 24.98
C ARG A 157 11.17 4.96 25.04
N ARG A 158 11.63 4.45 26.18
CA ARG A 158 11.83 3.02 26.42
C ARG A 158 10.49 2.31 26.61
N TRP A 159 10.43 1.05 26.19
CA TRP A 159 9.30 0.16 26.43
C TRP A 159 9.80 -1.27 26.69
N HIS A 160 8.94 -2.07 27.32
CA HIS A 160 9.17 -3.48 27.62
C HIS A 160 7.92 -4.28 27.24
N GLN A 161 8.12 -5.52 26.80
CA GLN A 161 7.07 -6.45 26.41
C GLN A 161 7.52 -7.87 26.75
N GLU A 162 6.58 -8.73 27.16
CA GLU A 162 6.80 -10.16 27.33
C GLU A 162 6.64 -10.88 25.99
N SER A 163 7.52 -11.85 25.72
CA SER A 163 7.52 -12.67 24.51
C SER A 163 7.80 -14.11 24.91
N ASP A 164 7.31 -15.07 24.12
CA ASP A 164 7.78 -16.45 24.21
C ASP A 164 9.20 -16.60 23.62
N LEU A 165 9.83 -17.75 23.90
CA LEU A 165 11.18 -18.07 23.46
C LEU A 165 11.29 -18.19 21.92
N GLU A 166 10.29 -18.77 21.27
CA GLU A 166 10.30 -19.03 19.84
C GLU A 166 10.31 -17.72 19.04
N THR A 167 9.40 -16.82 19.36
CA THR A 167 9.34 -15.45 18.85
C THR A 167 10.67 -14.73 19.09
N ALA A 168 11.24 -14.84 20.29
CA ALA A 168 12.51 -14.20 20.61
C ALA A 168 13.67 -14.73 19.74
N ILE A 169 13.72 -16.04 19.52
CA ILE A 169 14.69 -16.68 18.63
C ILE A 169 14.53 -16.17 17.20
N VAL A 170 13.31 -16.14 16.67
CA VAL A 170 13.04 -15.66 15.30
C VAL A 170 13.48 -14.19 15.16
N LEU A 171 13.13 -13.33 16.11
CA LEU A 171 13.52 -11.93 16.06
C LEU A 171 15.05 -11.73 16.06
N VAL A 172 15.81 -12.57 16.76
CA VAL A 172 17.27 -12.48 16.77
C VAL A 172 17.87 -13.08 15.49
N ARG A 173 17.43 -14.28 15.08
CA ARG A 173 17.89 -14.95 13.85
C ARG A 173 17.68 -14.10 12.62
N GLU A 174 16.54 -13.43 12.55
CA GLU A 174 16.18 -12.59 11.42
C GLU A 174 16.65 -11.14 11.58
N TYR A 175 17.56 -10.88 12.53
CA TYR A 175 18.24 -9.59 12.71
C TYR A 175 17.31 -8.42 13.10
N ALA A 176 16.16 -8.70 13.71
CA ALA A 176 15.27 -7.66 14.26
C ALA A 176 15.64 -7.26 15.71
N ALA A 177 16.34 -8.14 16.41
CA ALA A 177 16.74 -7.97 17.80
C ALA A 177 18.14 -8.55 18.09
N VAL A 178 18.71 -8.17 19.22
CA VAL A 178 19.95 -8.72 19.77
C VAL A 178 19.73 -9.21 21.20
N VAL A 179 20.48 -10.24 21.58
CA VAL A 179 20.52 -10.74 22.95
C VAL A 179 21.30 -9.76 23.82
N VAL A 180 20.66 -9.31 24.91
CA VAL A 180 21.27 -8.44 25.91
C VAL A 180 21.77 -9.27 27.08
N ASN A 181 20.94 -10.18 27.55
CA ASN A 181 21.24 -11.10 28.63
C ASN A 181 20.40 -12.38 28.44
N LYS A 182 20.63 -13.36 29.31
CA LYS A 182 19.97 -14.68 29.25
C LYS A 182 18.44 -14.64 29.13
N HIS A 183 17.75 -13.62 29.63
CA HIS A 183 16.28 -13.55 29.63
C HIS A 183 15.76 -12.33 28.87
N THR A 184 16.61 -11.62 28.12
CA THR A 184 16.22 -10.33 27.53
C THR A 184 16.85 -10.10 26.17
N ILE A 185 15.99 -9.81 25.20
CA ILE A 185 16.37 -9.31 23.88
C ILE A 185 16.05 -7.82 23.76
N ARG A 186 16.77 -7.13 22.89
CA ARG A 186 16.54 -5.72 22.55
C ARG A 186 16.24 -5.58 21.06
N ARG A 187 15.10 -4.97 20.71
CA ARG A 187 14.83 -4.57 19.31
C ARG A 187 15.87 -3.56 18.84
N LEU A 188 16.41 -3.79 17.65
CA LEU A 188 17.41 -2.92 17.03
C LEU A 188 16.78 -1.63 16.50
N TYR A 189 15.58 -1.73 15.95
CA TYR A 189 14.93 -0.64 15.24
C TYR A 189 13.66 -0.16 15.96
N SER A 190 13.41 1.16 15.92
CA SER A 190 12.06 1.69 16.13
C SER A 190 11.21 1.47 14.87
N ASN A 191 9.89 1.68 14.94
CA ASN A 191 9.02 1.48 13.78
C ASN A 191 9.42 2.35 12.57
N ARG A 192 9.71 3.63 12.81
CA ARG A 192 10.16 4.57 11.76
C ARG A 192 11.55 4.19 11.23
N ALA A 193 12.48 3.83 12.12
CA ALA A 193 13.83 3.43 11.73
C ALA A 193 13.80 2.14 10.90
N PHE A 194 12.98 1.17 11.30
CA PHE A 194 12.80 -0.10 10.58
C PHE A 194 12.23 0.12 9.19
N ARG A 195 11.16 0.93 9.07
CA ARG A 195 10.58 1.27 7.77
C ARG A 195 11.59 1.92 6.85
N ARG A 196 12.30 2.94 7.34
CA ARG A 196 13.34 3.62 6.56
C ARG A 196 14.41 2.64 6.11
N TYR A 197 14.89 1.80 7.03
CA TYR A 197 15.91 0.79 6.74
C TYR A 197 15.50 -0.15 5.59
N ILE A 198 14.29 -0.71 5.60
CA ILE A 198 13.86 -1.62 4.52
C ILE A 198 13.70 -0.88 3.19
N LEU A 199 13.12 0.33 3.20
CA LEU A 199 12.94 1.12 1.97
C LEU A 199 14.28 1.51 1.35
N GLU A 200 15.25 1.92 2.17
CA GLU A 200 16.61 2.26 1.71
C GLU A 200 17.36 1.01 1.23
N ARG A 201 17.26 -0.12 1.95
CA ARG A 201 17.86 -1.41 1.56
C ARG A 201 17.36 -1.86 0.19
N ASP A 202 16.05 -1.77 -0.02
CA ASP A 202 15.41 -2.19 -1.27
C ASP A 202 15.39 -1.06 -2.32
N GLN A 203 16.13 0.03 -2.12
CA GLN A 203 16.24 1.17 -3.04
C GLN A 203 14.87 1.72 -3.50
N TYR A 204 13.88 1.74 -2.60
CA TYR A 204 12.50 2.12 -2.91
C TYR A 204 11.93 1.37 -4.12
N THR A 205 12.36 0.13 -4.33
CA THR A 205 11.90 -0.74 -5.42
C THR A 205 10.91 -1.76 -4.88
N CYS A 206 9.72 -1.79 -5.45
CA CYS A 206 8.67 -2.74 -5.10
C CYS A 206 9.13 -4.16 -5.40
N TYR A 207 9.09 -5.02 -4.39
CA TYR A 207 9.49 -6.42 -4.53
C TYR A 207 8.64 -7.19 -5.55
N PHE A 208 7.37 -6.83 -5.67
CA PHE A 208 6.43 -7.56 -6.53
C PHE A 208 6.54 -7.14 -7.99
N CYS A 209 6.54 -5.82 -8.26
CA CYS A 209 6.48 -5.29 -9.64
C CYS A 209 7.76 -4.67 -10.17
N GLY A 210 8.79 -4.50 -9.34
CA GLY A 210 10.02 -3.81 -9.72
C GLY A 210 9.87 -2.30 -9.94
N GLY A 211 8.66 -1.73 -9.81
CA GLY A 211 8.42 -0.29 -9.87
C GLY A 211 8.76 0.43 -8.55
N TYR A 212 8.48 1.73 -8.47
CA TYR A 212 8.68 2.48 -7.22
C TYR A 212 7.76 1.99 -6.08
N GLY A 213 8.32 1.79 -4.90
CA GLY A 213 7.63 1.39 -3.68
C GLY A 213 7.99 2.30 -2.51
N ASP A 214 6.97 2.69 -1.75
CA ASP A 214 7.12 3.53 -0.55
C ASP A 214 6.46 2.91 0.68
N THR A 215 5.96 1.67 0.57
CA THR A 215 5.32 0.92 1.64
C THR A 215 6.11 -0.32 2.04
N LEU A 216 5.73 -0.88 3.19
CA LEU A 216 6.23 -2.14 3.68
C LEU A 216 5.16 -3.21 3.52
N ASP A 217 5.59 -4.41 3.16
CA ASP A 217 4.77 -5.61 3.23
C ASP A 217 5.57 -6.79 3.81
N HIS A 218 4.85 -7.79 4.32
CA HIS A 218 5.40 -9.02 4.88
C HIS A 218 5.28 -10.18 3.89
N LEU A 219 6.38 -10.89 3.64
CA LEU A 219 6.41 -12.08 2.78
C LEU A 219 5.54 -13.20 3.38
N LEU A 220 5.81 -13.58 4.63
CA LEU A 220 4.90 -14.34 5.47
C LEU A 220 3.99 -13.33 6.21
N PRO A 221 2.67 -13.35 6.00
CA PRO A 221 1.77 -12.40 6.64
C PRO A 221 1.71 -12.58 8.16
N ARG A 222 1.40 -11.49 8.87
CA ARG A 222 1.25 -11.52 10.33
C ARG A 222 0.17 -12.50 10.82
N ALA A 223 -0.92 -12.65 10.07
CA ALA A 223 -1.99 -13.59 10.39
C ALA A 223 -1.54 -15.05 10.35
N ARG A 224 -0.44 -15.36 9.62
CA ARG A 224 0.17 -16.69 9.52
C ARG A 224 1.50 -16.78 10.29
N GLY A 225 1.69 -15.95 11.32
CA GLY A 225 2.87 -15.97 12.18
C GLY A 225 4.07 -15.17 11.67
N GLY A 226 3.94 -14.43 10.57
CA GLY A 226 5.03 -13.61 10.06
C GLY A 226 5.39 -12.43 10.97
N HIS A 227 6.64 -12.37 11.40
CA HIS A 227 7.14 -11.29 12.24
C HIS A 227 7.63 -10.09 11.42
N THR A 228 7.64 -8.91 12.03
CA THR A 228 8.27 -7.72 11.43
C THR A 228 9.77 -7.77 11.63
N THR A 229 10.48 -8.31 10.64
CA THR A 229 11.92 -8.55 10.65
C THR A 229 12.55 -8.16 9.31
N PRO A 230 13.85 -7.85 9.27
CA PRO A 230 14.58 -7.66 8.03
C PRO A 230 14.36 -8.76 6.98
N LEU A 231 14.30 -10.03 7.38
CA LEU A 231 14.13 -11.13 6.42
C LEU A 231 12.69 -11.29 5.90
N ASN A 232 11.70 -10.95 6.71
CA ASN A 232 10.30 -11.12 6.33
C ASN A 232 9.67 -9.86 5.70
N CYS A 233 10.26 -8.68 5.88
CA CYS A 233 9.71 -7.42 5.35
C CYS A 233 10.41 -6.95 4.07
N VAL A 234 9.60 -6.43 3.14
CA VAL A 234 10.05 -5.93 1.84
C VAL A 234 9.43 -4.58 1.52
N CYS A 235 10.09 -3.82 0.65
CA CYS A 235 9.50 -2.66 0.00
C CYS A 235 8.41 -3.10 -0.99
N ALA A 236 7.27 -2.42 -0.97
CA ALA A 236 6.15 -2.64 -1.87
C ALA A 236 5.49 -1.32 -2.29
N CYS A 237 4.92 -1.26 -3.49
CA CYS A 237 4.06 -0.16 -3.89
C CYS A 237 2.66 -0.33 -3.28
N ASN A 238 1.91 0.77 -3.17
CA ASN A 238 0.56 0.74 -2.59
C ASN A 238 -0.39 -0.22 -3.32
N LEU A 239 -0.28 -0.33 -4.65
CA LEU A 239 -1.15 -1.19 -5.46
C LEU A 239 -0.90 -2.67 -5.18
N CYS A 240 0.36 -3.14 -5.25
CA CYS A 240 0.71 -4.53 -4.96
C CYS A 240 0.40 -4.91 -3.51
N ASN A 241 0.64 -3.99 -2.57
CA ASN A 241 0.37 -4.23 -1.15
C ASN A 241 -1.14 -4.42 -0.88
N GLN A 242 -2.00 -3.62 -1.52
CA GLN A 242 -3.46 -3.78 -1.43
C GLN A 242 -3.92 -5.07 -2.11
N ALA A 243 -3.45 -5.34 -3.33
CA ALA A 243 -3.82 -6.57 -4.05
C ALA A 243 -3.48 -7.84 -3.25
N LYS A 244 -2.37 -7.86 -2.52
CA LYS A 244 -2.02 -8.99 -1.64
C LYS A 244 -2.91 -9.08 -0.39
N ALA A 245 -3.45 -7.97 0.10
CA ALA A 245 -4.42 -7.99 1.19
C ALA A 245 -5.79 -8.54 0.74
N ASP A 246 -6.13 -8.36 -0.55
CA ASP A 246 -7.41 -8.75 -1.14
C ASP A 246 -7.44 -10.21 -1.68
N HIS A 247 -6.29 -10.90 -1.74
CA HIS A 247 -6.19 -12.29 -2.23
C HIS A 247 -5.74 -13.28 -1.14
N ASP A 248 -6.40 -14.43 -1.08
CA ASP A 248 -5.99 -15.55 -0.22
C ASP A 248 -4.64 -16.11 -0.67
N LEU A 249 -3.71 -16.18 0.28
CA LEU A 249 -2.26 -16.30 0.05
C LEU A 249 -1.78 -17.65 -0.51
N SER A 250 -2.67 -18.61 -0.74
CA SER A 250 -2.28 -19.93 -1.30
C SER A 250 -1.80 -19.84 -2.75
N HIS A 251 -2.21 -18.80 -3.51
CA HIS A 251 -1.87 -18.71 -4.93
C HIS A 251 -0.48 -18.12 -5.21
N PHE A 252 0.22 -17.57 -4.21
CA PHE A 252 1.48 -16.85 -4.42
C PHE A 252 2.74 -17.60 -3.97
N ILE A 253 2.60 -18.69 -3.23
CA ILE A 253 3.70 -19.56 -2.79
C ILE A 253 3.34 -20.98 -3.24
N GLN A 254 3.53 -21.29 -4.53
CA GLN A 254 3.55 -22.69 -4.94
C GLN A 254 4.96 -23.25 -4.62
N PRO A 255 5.07 -24.34 -3.84
CA PRO A 255 6.30 -25.11 -3.83
C PRO A 255 6.48 -25.70 -5.22
N GLU A 256 7.68 -25.57 -5.78
CA GLU A 256 8.01 -26.14 -7.09
C GLU A 256 7.61 -27.62 -7.10
N SER A 257 6.80 -27.99 -8.09
CA SER A 257 6.46 -29.35 -8.41
C SER A 257 7.74 -30.16 -8.53
N THR A 258 7.87 -31.17 -7.68
CA THR A 258 8.86 -32.23 -7.75
C THR A 258 8.88 -32.77 -9.18
N GLU A 259 9.86 -32.36 -9.99
CA GLU A 259 10.14 -33.02 -11.26
C GLU A 259 10.56 -34.45 -10.94
N SER A 260 9.69 -35.40 -11.28
CA SER A 260 9.99 -36.82 -11.32
C SER A 260 11.14 -37.04 -12.31
N LEU A 261 12.30 -37.42 -11.78
CA LEU A 261 13.42 -37.94 -12.57
C LEU A 261 12.92 -39.09 -13.48
N PRO A 262 13.23 -39.09 -14.78
CA PRO A 262 12.96 -40.25 -15.63
C PRO A 262 13.88 -41.41 -15.22
N GLY A 263 13.29 -42.61 -15.16
CA GLY A 263 13.94 -43.83 -14.71
C GLY A 263 15.19 -44.21 -15.50
N SER A 264 16.16 -44.76 -14.78
CA SER A 264 17.27 -45.52 -15.34
C SER A 264 16.85 -46.98 -15.48
N ASP A 265 16.73 -47.44 -16.72
CA ASP A 265 16.82 -48.86 -17.10
C ASP A 265 18.24 -49.41 -16.83
#